data_AF-A0A1W5D0V5-F1
#
_entry.id   AF-A0A1W5D0V5-F1
#
_cell.length_a   1.000
_cell.length_b   1.000
_cell.length_c   1.000
_cell.angle_alpha   90.00
_cell.angle_beta   90.00
_cell.angle_gamma   90.00
#
_symmetry.space_group_name_H-M   'P 1'
#
loop_
_entity.id
_entity.type
_entity.pdbx_description
1 polymer ?
#
loop_
_entity_poly.entity_id
_entity_poly.type
_entity_poly.pdbx_seq_one_letter_code
_entity_poly.pdbx_strand_id
1 'polypeptide(L)' 'MRRGCEYAEGAGVVSLVNDALLAAGRAPLGWLNPWLYGVGKGGFTNVVEGSGIGCGGEGFPA' A
#
# COMPACT_ATOMS: atom_id res chain seq x y z
N MET A 1 -4.97 19.11 -7.14
CA MET A 1 -4.33 19.47 -5.86
C MET A 1 -5.00 18.76 -4.67
N ARG A 2 -5.16 17.42 -4.70
CA ARG A 2 -5.76 16.62 -3.60
C ARG A 2 -5.08 15.28 -3.35
N ARG A 3 -3.88 15.02 -3.89
CA ARG A 3 -3.16 13.76 -3.65
C ARG A 3 -2.44 13.67 -2.28
N GLY A 4 -2.60 14.67 -1.40
CA GLY A 4 -1.80 14.77 -0.18
C GLY A 4 -2.25 13.92 1.02
N CYS A 5 -3.53 13.55 1.12
CA CYS A 5 -4.03 12.79 2.27
C CYS A 5 -3.63 11.31 2.20
N GLU A 6 -3.81 10.65 1.05
CA GLU A 6 -3.63 9.20 0.89
C GLU A 6 -2.24 8.67 1.29
N TYR A 7 -1.17 9.43 1.01
CA TYR A 7 0.20 8.96 1.30
C TYR A 7 0.53 8.95 2.79
N ALA A 8 -0.11 9.83 3.58
CA ALA A 8 0.13 9.92 5.01
C ALA A 8 -0.49 8.71 5.74
N GLU A 9 -1.64 8.24 5.26
CA GLU A 9 -2.37 7.10 5.83
C GLU A 9 -1.58 5.79 5.66
N GLY A 10 -1.05 5.53 4.46
CA GLY A 10 -0.23 4.34 4.20
C GLY A 10 1.08 4.30 5.00
N ALA A 11 1.77 5.45 5.12
CA ALA A 11 3.01 5.54 5.89
C ALA A 11 2.78 5.35 7.41
N GLY A 12 1.63 5.83 7.92
CA GLY A 12 1.23 5.62 9.31
C GLY A 12 1.01 4.14 9.64
N VAL A 13 0.28 3.42 8.78
CA VAL A 13 0.05 1.97 8.96
C VAL A 13 1.36 1.19 8.97
N VAL A 14 2.28 1.47 8.04
CA VAL A 14 3.59 0.79 7.98
C VAL A 14 4.42 1.06 9.23
N SER A 15 4.34 2.27 9.79
CA SER A 15 5.04 2.63 11.03
C SER A 15 4.51 1.82 12.23
N LEU A 16 3.20 1.66 12.36
CA LEU A 16 2.58 0.86 13.42
C LEU A 16 2.94 -0.62 13.31
N VAL A 17 3.00 -1.17 12.08
CA VAL A 17 3.45 -2.55 11.86
C VAL A 17 4.91 -2.73 12.25
N ASN A 18 5.78 -1.76 11.94
CA ASN A 18 7.19 -1.82 12.36
C ASN A 18 7.34 -1.74 13.88
N ASP A 19 6.54 -0.92 14.56
CA ASP A 19 6.52 -0.86 16.03
C ASP A 19 6.16 -2.23 16.65
N ALA A 20 5.10 -2.87 16.13
CA ALA A 20 4.71 -4.22 16.58
C ALA A 20 5.78 -5.29 16.30
N LEU A 21 6.50 -5.19 15.17
CA LEU A 21 7.61 -6.09 14.85
C LEU A 21 8.78 -5.90 15.81
N LEU A 22 9.15 -4.66 16.12
CA LEU A 22 10.21 -4.35 17.07
C LEU A 22 9.85 -4.82 18.50
N ALA A 23 8.60 -4.63 18.92
CA ALA A 23 8.10 -5.15 20.20
C ALA A 23 8.17 -6.69 20.28
N ALA A 24 7.99 -7.38 19.15
CA ALA A 24 8.17 -8.82 19.03
C ALA A 24 9.64 -9.26 18.82
N GLY A 25 10.61 -8.34 18.87
CA GLY A 25 12.03 -8.62 18.65
C GLY A 25 12.39 -8.97 17.20
N ARG A 26 11.52 -8.63 16.24
CA ARG A 26 11.70 -8.89 14.81
C ARG A 26 12.25 -7.64 14.11
N ALA A 27 12.95 -7.86 13.00
CA ALA A 27 13.42 -6.76 12.16
C ALA A 27 12.22 -6.03 11.49
N PRO A 28 12.31 -4.70 11.30
CA PRO A 28 11.30 -3.94 10.58
C PRO A 28 11.25 -4.34 9.09
N LEU A 29 10.17 -3.98 8.39
CA LEU A 29 9.89 -4.42 7.02
C LEU A 29 10.92 -3.94 5.98
N GLY A 30 11.66 -2.85 6.24
CA GLY A 30 12.74 -2.38 5.37
C GLY A 30 12.27 -2.08 3.93
N TRP A 31 12.90 -2.72 2.94
CA TRP A 31 12.50 -2.61 1.53
C TRP A 31 11.19 -3.37 1.29
N LEU A 32 10.07 -2.65 1.33
CA LEU A 32 8.73 -3.22 1.37
C LEU A 32 8.28 -3.89 0.06
N ASN A 33 8.79 -3.44 -1.09
CA ASN A 33 8.22 -3.80 -2.40
C ASN A 33 8.23 -5.33 -2.68
N PRO A 34 9.34 -6.07 -2.50
CA PRO A 34 9.34 -7.52 -2.75
C PRO A 34 8.49 -8.29 -1.74
N TRP A 35 8.50 -7.86 -0.48
CA TRP A 35 7.68 -8.48 0.54
C TRP A 35 6.18 -8.31 0.22
N LEU A 36 5.79 -7.13 -0.24
CA LEU A 36 4.42 -6.79 -0.63
C LEU A 36 3.90 -7.68 -1.77
N TYR A 37 4.67 -7.83 -2.84
CA TYR A 37 4.27 -8.66 -3.99
C TYR A 37 4.44 -10.16 -3.76
N GLY A 38 5.21 -10.59 -2.77
CA GLY A 38 5.42 -12.00 -2.43
C GLY A 38 4.43 -12.51 -1.38
N VAL A 39 4.52 -11.97 -0.15
CA VAL A 39 3.78 -12.48 1.03
C VAL A 39 2.68 -11.52 1.44
N GLY A 40 2.90 -10.22 1.30
CA GLY A 40 2.03 -9.16 1.81
C GLY A 40 0.73 -8.94 1.04
N LYS A 41 0.54 -9.60 -0.11
CA LYS A 41 -0.61 -9.39 -1.01
C LYS A 41 -1.96 -9.60 -0.31
N GLY A 42 -2.04 -10.52 0.65
CA GLY A 42 -3.27 -10.80 1.42
C GLY A 42 -3.65 -9.73 2.44
N GLY A 43 -2.76 -8.77 2.72
CA GLY A 43 -3.02 -7.67 3.65
C GLY A 43 -3.76 -6.48 3.04
N PHE A 44 -4.11 -6.53 1.75
CA PHE A 44 -4.72 -5.42 1.02
C PHE A 44 -6.12 -5.78 0.52
N THR A 45 -6.99 -4.79 0.50
CA THR A 45 -8.31 -4.90 -0.13
C THR A 45 -8.13 -4.92 -1.65
N ASN A 46 -8.59 -5.99 -2.29
CA ASN A 46 -8.59 -6.10 -3.74
C ASN A 46 -9.75 -5.27 -4.32
N VAL A 47 -9.43 -4.19 -5.02
CA VAL A 47 -10.42 -3.32 -5.68
C VAL A 47 -10.52 -3.73 -7.14
N VAL A 48 -11.63 -4.37 -7.51
CA VAL A 48 -11.91 -4.87 -8.88
C VAL A 48 -12.93 -4.01 -9.63
N GLU A 49 -13.45 -2.96 -8.97
CA GLU A 49 -14.42 -2.05 -9.55
C GLU A 49 -13.79 -0.65 -9.67
N GLY A 50 -13.88 -0.07 -10.87
CA GLY A 50 -13.33 1.24 -11.17
C GLY A 50 -12.55 1.26 -12.49
N SER A 51 -12.14 2.45 -12.93
CA SER A 51 -11.27 2.61 -14.09
C SER A 51 -10.25 3.72 -13.86
N GLY A 52 -9.00 3.46 -14.26
CA GLY A 52 -7.95 4.46 -14.30
C GLY A 52 -8.10 5.34 -15.54
N ILE A 53 -9.03 6.31 -15.50
CA ILE A 53 -9.25 7.23 -16.62
C ILE A 53 -8.16 8.30 -16.62
N GLY A 54 -7.31 8.27 -17.64
CA GLY A 54 -6.34 9.33 -17.93
C GLY A 54 -6.93 10.43 -18.82
N CYS A 55 -6.20 11.52 -19.02
CA CYS A 55 -6.62 12.55 -19.97
C CYS A 55 -6.55 12.02 -21.42
N GLY A 56 -7.69 11.92 -22.10
CA GLY A 56 -7.77 11.70 -23.55
C GLY A 56 -7.85 10.26 -24.04
N GLY A 57 -8.07 9.26 -23.18
CA GLY A 57 -8.26 7.87 -23.56
C GLY A 57 -9.29 7.14 -22.69
N GLU A 58 -9.72 5.95 -23.11
CA GLU A 58 -10.76 5.16 -22.41
C GLU A 58 -10.31 4.58 -21.05
N GLY A 59 -9.05 4.80 -20.67
CA GLY A 59 -8.50 4.39 -19.38
C GLY A 59 -8.20 2.90 -19.28
N PHE A 60 -7.82 2.46 -18.10
CA PHE A 60 -7.60 1.04 -17.78
C PHE A 60 -8.74 0.56 -16.86
N PRO A 61 -9.68 -0.28 -17.35
CA PRO A 61 -10.71 -0.87 -16.49
C PRO A 61 -10.09 -1.90 -15.54
N ALA A 62 -10.65 -1.98 -14.33
CA ALA A 62 -10.28 -2.95 -13.30
C ALA A 62 -10.81 -4.36 -13.60
#